data_AF-A0A090ME46-F1
#
_entry.id   AF-A0A090ME46-F1
#
_cell.length_a   1.000
_cell.length_b   1.000
_cell.length_c   1.000
_cell.angle_alpha   90.00
_cell.angle_beta   90.00
_cell.angle_gamma   90.00
#
_symmetry.space_group_name_H-M   'P 1'
#
loop_
_entity.id
_entity.type
_entity.pdbx_description
1 polymer ?
#
loop_
_entity_poly.entity_id
_entity_poly.type
_entity_poly.pdbx_seq_one_letter_code
_entity_poly.pdbx_strand_id
1 'polypeptide(L)'
;MPLEEIDQNEGGFHSCPPRKPRGRPPTLLKNRRPKGTKKVTRKENSYSKGKIEEVVLWMIHHRVHHHGEIRPPTSLEGQDYFLIPASTIRRWKQRFGDSFIYKKPHIPGSPCP
;
A
#
# COMPACT_ATOMS: atom_id res chain seq x y z
N MET A 1 14.58 63.38 -46.37
CA MET A 1 14.08 62.58 -45.23
C MET A 1 14.94 61.33 -45.12
N PRO A 2 16.03 61.31 -44.34
CA PRO A 2 16.73 60.06 -44.07
C PRO A 2 16.02 59.33 -42.91
N LEU A 3 15.73 58.04 -43.10
CA LEU A 3 15.27 57.15 -42.03
C LEU A 3 16.42 56.96 -41.04
N GLU A 4 16.18 57.26 -39.77
CA GLU A 4 17.09 56.90 -38.68
C GLU A 4 17.09 55.37 -38.54
N GLU A 5 18.26 54.78 -38.77
CA GLU A 5 18.55 53.36 -38.63
C GLU A 5 18.61 53.05 -37.13
N ILE A 6 17.55 52.44 -36.60
CA ILE A 6 17.46 52.03 -35.21
C ILE A 6 18.39 50.83 -35.02
N ASP A 7 19.53 51.05 -34.36
CA ASP A 7 20.50 50.01 -34.02
C ASP A 7 19.82 48.93 -33.17
N GLN A 8 19.67 47.72 -33.72
CA GLN A 8 18.98 46.59 -33.09
C GLN A 8 19.83 45.90 -31.99
N ASN A 9 20.96 46.48 -31.61
CA ASN A 9 21.87 45.90 -30.62
C ASN A 9 21.59 46.30 -29.16
N GLU A 10 20.44 46.91 -28.88
CA GLU A 10 19.90 47.07 -27.52
C GLU A 10 19.24 45.75 -27.05
N GLY A 11 20.00 44.66 -27.15
CA GLY A 11 19.59 43.31 -26.78
C GLY A 11 19.69 43.09 -25.27
N GLY A 12 18.70 43.60 -24.53
CA GLY A 12 18.22 43.09 -23.25
C GLY A 12 19.27 42.74 -22.19
N PHE A 13 19.40 43.59 -21.17
CA PHE A 13 20.03 43.24 -19.90
C PHE A 13 19.31 42.03 -19.28
N HIS A 14 19.74 40.82 -19.62
CA HIS A 14 19.39 39.63 -18.88
C HIS A 14 20.02 39.75 -17.49
N SER A 15 19.22 40.23 -16.52
CA SER A 15 19.57 40.17 -15.12
C SER A 15 19.63 38.70 -14.69
N CYS A 16 20.81 38.09 -14.88
CA CYS A 16 21.09 36.80 -14.28
C CYS A 16 20.94 36.97 -12.76
N PRO A 17 20.03 36.25 -12.10
CA PRO A 17 19.88 36.38 -10.66
C PRO A 17 21.22 36.05 -9.99
N PRO A 18 21.63 36.81 -8.95
CA PRO A 18 22.92 36.64 -8.32
C PRO A 18 23.09 35.20 -7.86
N ARG A 19 24.23 34.59 -8.23
CA ARG A 19 24.54 33.21 -7.86
C ARG A 19 24.55 33.11 -6.34
N LYS A 20 23.63 32.32 -5.78
CA LYS A 20 23.61 32.06 -4.34
C LYS A 20 24.98 31.51 -3.92
N PRO A 21 25.58 32.03 -2.82
CA PRO A 21 26.82 31.48 -2.31
C PRO A 21 26.60 29.99 -2.02
N ARG A 22 27.60 29.16 -2.39
CA ARG A 22 27.53 27.72 -2.12
C ARG A 22 27.28 27.53 -0.62
N GLY A 23 26.29 26.71 -0.28
CA GLY A 23 26.01 26.36 1.11
C GLY A 23 27.24 25.76 1.79
N ARG A 24 27.20 25.66 3.12
CA ARG A 24 28.31 25.08 3.88
C ARG A 24 28.71 23.72 3.31
N PRO A 25 30.02 23.43 3.22
CA PRO A 25 30.48 22.14 2.73
C PRO A 25 29.84 21.01 3.58
N PRO A 26 29.49 19.88 2.96
CA PRO A 26 28.87 18.77 3.68
C PRO A 26 29.78 18.32 4.83
N THR A 27 29.18 18.04 5.99
CA THR A 27 29.93 17.54 7.14
C THR A 27 30.64 16.24 6.78
N LEU A 28 31.94 16.18 7.07
CA LEU A 28 32.77 14.99 6.90
C LEU A 28 32.16 13.81 7.66
N LEU A 29 32.24 12.60 7.08
CA LEU A 29 31.65 11.38 7.66
C LEU A 29 32.02 11.19 9.13
N LYS A 30 33.28 11.47 9.50
CA LYS A 30 33.80 11.42 10.89
C LYS A 30 33.07 12.34 11.88
N ASN A 31 32.50 13.44 11.40
CA ASN A 31 31.79 14.44 12.21
C ASN A 31 30.27 14.32 12.09
N ARG A 32 29.75 13.35 11.33
CA ARG A 32 28.31 13.11 11.22
C ARG A 32 27.85 12.36 12.46
N ARG A 33 26.89 12.92 13.19
CA ARG A 33 26.18 12.16 14.22
C ARG A 33 25.41 11.02 13.54
N PRO A 34 25.52 9.76 14.01
CA PRO A 34 24.73 8.67 13.46
C PRO A 34 23.25 9.00 13.66
N LYS A 35 22.50 9.07 12.55
CA LYS A 35 21.05 9.16 12.63
C LYS A 35 20.56 7.79 13.09
N GLY A 36 20.05 7.72 14.31
CA GLY A 36 19.41 6.50 14.78
C GLY A 36 18.31 6.09 13.81
N THR A 37 18.33 4.84 13.36
CA THR A 37 17.22 4.24 12.64
C THR A 37 16.03 4.22 13.59
N LYS A 38 15.15 5.23 13.48
CA LYS A 38 13.84 5.15 14.13
C LYS A 38 13.22 3.83 13.66
N LYS A 39 12.77 2.99 14.59
CA LYS A 39 12.04 1.76 14.23
C LYS A 39 10.88 2.20 13.34
N VAL A 40 10.76 1.58 12.17
CA VAL A 40 9.63 1.82 11.27
C VAL A 40 8.39 1.29 11.97
N THR A 41 7.67 2.16 12.67
CA THR A 41 6.36 1.84 13.24
C THR A 41 5.38 1.82 12.09
N ARG A 42 5.14 0.63 11.53
CA ARG A 42 4.06 0.43 10.57
C ARG A 42 2.75 0.64 11.33
N LYS A 43 1.95 1.63 10.92
CA LYS A 43 0.60 1.81 11.44
C LYS A 43 -0.16 0.52 11.11
N GLU A 44 -0.45 -0.28 12.13
CA GLU A 44 -1.30 -1.46 11.94
C GLU A 44 -2.66 -0.91 11.52
N ASN A 45 -3.05 -1.19 10.27
CA ASN A 45 -4.43 -0.95 9.87
C ASN A 45 -5.24 -2.01 10.61
N SER A 46 -5.68 -1.67 11.81
CA SER A 46 -6.38 -2.59 12.70
C SER A 46 -7.77 -2.81 12.15
N TYR A 47 -7.90 -3.70 11.18
CA TYR A 47 -9.20 -4.18 10.74
C TYR A 47 -9.92 -4.79 11.95
N SER A 48 -11.22 -4.49 12.09
CA SER A 48 -12.01 -5.04 13.17
C SER A 48 -12.00 -6.57 13.09
N LYS A 49 -12.14 -7.24 14.24
CA LYS A 49 -12.19 -8.70 14.28
C LYS A 49 -13.25 -9.22 13.29
N GLY A 50 -14.46 -8.66 13.31
CA GLY A 50 -15.55 -9.03 12.41
C GLY A 50 -15.19 -8.92 10.92
N LYS A 51 -14.43 -7.90 10.50
CA LYS A 51 -13.96 -7.79 9.11
C LYS A 51 -13.00 -8.93 8.74
N ILE A 52 -12.14 -9.34 9.67
CA ILE A 52 -11.25 -10.49 9.47
C ILE A 52 -12.07 -11.77 9.31
N GLU A 53 -13.09 -11.97 10.16
CA GLU A 53 -13.96 -13.15 10.09
C GLU A 53 -14.73 -13.19 8.75
N GLU A 54 -15.32 -12.06 8.33
CA GLU A 54 -16.03 -11.90 7.06
C GLU A 54 -15.15 -12.30 5.87
N VAL A 55 -13.92 -11.78 5.80
CA VAL A 55 -12.98 -12.07 4.71
C VAL A 55 -12.62 -13.55 4.69
N VAL A 56 -12.33 -14.14 5.86
CA VAL A 56 -11.94 -15.55 5.95
C VAL A 56 -13.12 -16.46 5.60
N LEU A 57 -14.35 -16.16 6.06
CA LEU A 57 -15.55 -16.89 5.68
C LEU A 57 -15.78 -16.84 4.17
N TRP A 58 -15.66 -15.66 3.58
CA TRP A 58 -15.79 -15.49 2.14
C TRP A 58 -14.76 -16.36 1.40
N MET A 59 -13.50 -16.39 1.84
CA MET A 59 -12.49 -17.25 1.23
C MET A 59 -12.77 -18.76 1.34
N ILE A 60 -13.50 -19.19 2.37
CA ILE A 60 -13.83 -20.60 2.61
C ILE A 60 -15.06 -21.02 1.79
N HIS A 61 -16.12 -20.20 1.81
CA HIS A 61 -17.42 -20.59 1.26
C HIS A 61 -17.62 -20.13 -0.18
N HIS A 62 -17.03 -19.01 -0.58
CA HIS A 62 -17.19 -18.50 -1.93
C HIS A 62 -16.50 -19.43 -2.93
N ARG A 63 -17.06 -19.50 -4.14
CA ARG A 63 -16.56 -20.32 -5.24
C ARG A 63 -16.51 -19.47 -6.50
N VAL A 64 -15.39 -19.55 -7.19
CA VAL A 64 -15.12 -18.81 -8.42
C VAL A 64 -14.95 -19.80 -9.56
N HIS A 65 -15.61 -19.51 -10.69
CA HIS A 65 -15.43 -20.25 -11.92
C HIS A 65 -14.16 -19.77 -12.62
N HIS A 66 -13.22 -20.69 -12.86
CA HIS A 66 -11.97 -20.37 -13.53
C HIS A 66 -11.63 -21.49 -14.52
N HIS A 67 -11.58 -21.17 -15.81
CA HIS A 67 -11.27 -22.14 -16.89
C HIS A 67 -12.13 -23.42 -16.86
N GLY A 68 -13.42 -23.28 -16.55
CA GLY A 68 -14.36 -24.41 -16.50
C GLY A 68 -14.36 -25.19 -15.17
N GLU A 69 -13.47 -24.87 -14.24
CA GLU A 69 -13.42 -25.48 -12.91
C GLU A 69 -14.00 -24.55 -11.84
N ILE A 70 -14.64 -25.15 -10.83
CA ILE A 70 -15.15 -24.45 -9.65
C ILE A 70 -14.11 -24.56 -8.54
N ARG A 71 -13.44 -23.46 -8.21
CA ARG A 71 -12.39 -23.42 -7.18
C ARG A 71 -12.66 -22.39 -6.09
N PRO A 72 -12.05 -22.51 -4.90
CA PRO A 72 -12.07 -21.42 -3.93
C PRO A 72 -11.39 -20.16 -4.50
N PRO A 73 -11.78 -18.96 -4.04
CA PRO A 73 -11.15 -17.72 -4.45
C PRO A 73 -9.69 -17.65 -3.97
N THR A 74 -8.88 -17.00 -4.79
CA THR A 74 -7.50 -16.65 -4.50
C THR A 74 -7.44 -15.37 -3.65
N SER A 75 -6.29 -15.12 -3.03
CA SER A 75 -6.07 -13.87 -2.28
C SER A 75 -6.06 -12.62 -3.17
N LEU A 76 -5.81 -12.77 -4.48
CA LEU A 76 -5.90 -11.67 -5.45
C LEU A 76 -7.35 -11.30 -5.72
N GLU A 77 -8.21 -12.30 -5.98
CA GLU A 77 -9.65 -12.08 -6.15
C GLU A 77 -10.28 -11.48 -4.87
N GLY A 78 -9.84 -11.93 -3.70
CA GLY A 78 -10.25 -11.33 -2.42
C GLY A 78 -9.75 -9.89 -2.23
N GLN A 79 -8.59 -9.54 -2.81
CA GLN A 79 -8.08 -8.17 -2.77
C GLN A 79 -8.98 -7.24 -3.56
N ASP A 80 -9.40 -7.66 -4.76
CA ASP A 80 -10.26 -6.85 -5.61
C ASP A 80 -11.66 -6.68 -4.99
N TYR A 81 -12.18 -7.72 -4.32
CA TYR A 81 -13.49 -7.68 -3.67
C TYR A 81 -13.51 -6.81 -2.39
N PHE A 82 -12.52 -6.98 -1.50
CA PHE A 82 -12.51 -6.31 -0.19
C PHE A 82 -11.67 -5.02 -0.15
N LEU A 83 -10.91 -4.73 -1.21
CA LEU A 83 -9.91 -3.65 -1.24
C LEU A 83 -8.87 -3.77 -0.12
N ILE A 84 -8.53 -5.01 0.25
CA ILE A 84 -7.54 -5.33 1.27
C ILE A 84 -6.34 -5.97 0.55
N PRO A 85 -5.08 -5.61 0.90
CA PRO A 85 -3.92 -6.21 0.25
C PRO A 85 -3.94 -7.75 0.31
N ALA A 86 -3.65 -8.42 -0.81
CA ALA A 86 -3.64 -9.88 -0.89
C ALA A 86 -2.70 -10.54 0.13
N SER A 87 -1.60 -9.87 0.49
CA SER A 87 -0.66 -10.33 1.52
C SER A 87 -1.30 -10.40 2.92
N THR A 88 -2.16 -9.44 3.25
CA THR A 88 -2.91 -9.40 4.50
C THR A 88 -3.95 -10.51 4.54
N ILE A 89 -4.72 -10.67 3.45
CA ILE A 89 -5.73 -11.71 3.28
C ILE A 89 -5.10 -13.11 3.42
N ARG A 90 -3.97 -13.34 2.74
CA ARG A 90 -3.22 -14.60 2.82
C ARG A 90 -2.77 -14.91 4.25
N ARG A 91 -2.27 -13.90 4.98
CA ARG A 91 -1.86 -14.06 6.38
C ARG A 91 -3.03 -14.42 7.28
N TRP A 92 -4.21 -13.82 7.07
CA TRP A 92 -5.40 -14.14 7.85
C TRP A 92 -5.93 -15.53 7.55
N LYS A 93 -5.97 -15.93 6.28
CA LYS A 93 -6.34 -17.30 5.90
C LYS A 93 -5.45 -18.34 6.60
N GLN A 94 -4.13 -18.11 6.63
CA GLN A 94 -3.20 -19.00 7.34
C GLN A 94 -3.39 -19.01 8.86
N ARG A 95 -3.69 -17.85 9.47
CA ARG A 95 -3.85 -17.75 10.93
C ARG A 95 -5.19 -18.24 11.44
N PHE A 96 -6.25 -18.04 10.67
CA PHE A 96 -7.63 -18.22 11.13
C PHE A 96 -8.41 -19.27 10.34
N GLY A 97 -7.92 -19.71 9.17
CA GLY A 97 -8.64 -20.66 8.30
C GLY A 97 -9.08 -21.93 9.04
N ASP A 98 -8.19 -22.54 9.80
CA ASP A 98 -8.49 -23.76 10.55
C ASP A 98 -9.53 -23.50 11.65
N SER A 99 -9.44 -22.36 12.34
CA SER A 99 -10.36 -22.03 13.44
C SER A 99 -11.82 -21.91 13.01
N PHE A 100 -12.08 -21.52 11.75
CA PHE A 100 -13.45 -21.43 11.21
C PHE A 100 -13.97 -22.76 10.66
N ILE A 101 -13.08 -23.66 10.22
CA ILE A 101 -13.45 -25.00 9.77
C ILE A 101 -13.76 -25.91 10.98
N TYR A 102 -13.07 -25.71 12.11
CA TYR A 102 -13.21 -26.56 13.32
C TYR A 102 -14.07 -25.96 14.45
N LYS A 103 -14.59 -24.74 14.31
CA LYS A 103 -15.67 -24.25 15.19
C LYS A 103 -16.97 -24.97 14.84
N LYS A 104 -17.08 -26.15 15.44
CA LYS A 104 -18.22 -27.07 15.53
C LYS A 104 -19.54 -26.48 14.99
N PRO A 105 -20.18 -27.09 13.98
CA PRO A 105 -21.60 -26.86 13.81
C PRO A 105 -22.26 -27.30 15.13
N HIS A 106 -22.86 -26.37 15.86
CA HIS A 106 -23.82 -26.72 16.90
C HIS A 106 -25.05 -27.26 16.14
N ILE A 107 -24.97 -28.52 15.73
CA ILE A 107 -26.14 -29.31 15.40
C ILE A 107 -26.71 -29.68 16.77
N PRO A 108 -27.80 -29.06 17.25
CA PRO A 108 -28.51 -29.63 18.38
C PRO A 108 -28.87 -31.05 17.94
N GLY A 109 -28.38 -32.05 18.69
CA GLY A 109 -28.65 -33.45 18.37
C GLY A 109 -30.15 -33.61 18.15
N SER A 110 -30.52 -34.16 17.00
CA SER A 110 -31.90 -34.48 16.67
C SER A 110 -32.50 -35.23 17.86
N PRO A 111 -33.65 -34.80 18.42
CA PRO A 111 -34.32 -35.63 19.41
C PRO A 111 -34.64 -36.96 18.73
N CYS A 112 -34.07 -38.04 19.24
CA CYS A 112 -34.37 -39.39 18.79
C CYS A 112 -35.88 -39.64 18.93
N PRO A 113 -36.51 -40.33 17.96
CA PRO A 113 -37.94 -40.67 18.01
C PRO A 113 -38.28 -41.63 19.15
#